data_AF-A0A2K1EP67-F1
#
_entry.id   AF-A0A2K1EP67-F1
#
_cell.length_a   1.000
_cell.length_b   1.000
_cell.length_c   1.000
_cell.angle_alpha   90.00
_cell.angle_beta   90.00
_cell.angle_gamma   90.00
#
_symmetry.space_group_name_H-M   'P 1'
#
loop_
_entity.id
_entity.type
_entity.pdbx_description
1 polymer ?
#
loop_
_entity_poly.entity_id
_entity_poly.type
_entity_poly.pdbx_seq_one_letter_code
_entity_poly.pdbx_strand_id
1 'polypeptide(L)'
;MNEDIRIYKTKIAIERALIELLQQHDFKDITIKKICDQSLIGRSTFYSHYLDKYDLLEKIVKQYASDFKVEIEQRFDPIEDGKVANAIELVTDNMIKNKLEISTLLTVHEVSADLRKEFEQILFRICLDYLKQQNSSTSIALEYLAELYAANSMMSIQWVLKNGKDANIILLLDQMQEYIFNQLKSDPYTS
;
A
#
# COMPACT_ATOMS: atom_id res chain seq x y z
N MET A 1 11.09 17.44 -24.44
CA MET A 1 10.24 16.32 -24.92
C MET A 1 11.01 15.01 -25.09
N ASN A 2 12.08 14.91 -25.92
CA ASN A 2 12.86 13.66 -26.03
C ASN A 2 13.75 13.36 -24.80
N GLU A 3 14.29 14.40 -24.15
CA GLU A 3 15.06 14.24 -22.91
C GLU A 3 14.20 13.73 -21.76
N ASP A 4 12.98 14.25 -21.60
CA ASP A 4 12.04 13.82 -20.57
C ASP A 4 11.68 12.34 -20.68
N ILE A 5 11.48 11.85 -21.92
CA ILE A 5 11.21 10.43 -22.19
C ILE A 5 12.42 9.56 -21.83
N ARG A 6 13.64 10.03 -22.16
CA ARG A 6 14.86 9.28 -21.83
C ARG A 6 15.06 9.21 -20.31
N ILE A 7 14.89 10.33 -19.60
CA ILE A 7 14.96 10.40 -18.14
C ILE A 7 13.96 9.42 -17.50
N TYR A 8 12.71 9.44 -17.97
CA TYR A 8 11.65 8.56 -17.46
C TYR A 8 11.97 7.07 -17.69
N LYS A 9 12.42 6.70 -18.89
CA LYS A 9 12.80 5.31 -19.21
C LYS A 9 13.97 4.83 -18.35
N THR A 10 14.97 5.68 -18.14
CA THR A 10 16.12 5.37 -17.27
C THR A 10 15.66 5.16 -15.83
N LYS A 11 14.80 6.04 -15.30
CA LYS A 11 14.24 5.92 -13.95
C LYS A 11 13.53 4.57 -13.76
N ILE A 12 12.64 4.20 -14.68
CA ILE A 12 11.94 2.92 -14.67
C ILE A 12 12.93 1.74 -14.70
N ALA A 13 13.97 1.80 -15.54
CA ALA A 13 14.95 0.72 -15.65
C ALA A 13 15.71 0.53 -14.33
N ILE A 14 16.08 1.62 -13.64
CA ILE A 14 16.74 1.56 -12.33
C ILE A 14 15.82 0.97 -11.27
N GLU A 15 14.56 1.43 -11.21
CA GLU A 15 13.59 0.98 -10.21
C GLU A 15 13.26 -0.50 -10.37
N ARG A 16 13.04 -0.95 -11.61
CA ARG A 16 12.83 -2.37 -11.93
C ARG A 16 14.03 -3.22 -11.54
N ALA A 17 15.25 -2.75 -11.85
CA ALA A 17 16.46 -3.46 -11.47
C ALA A 17 16.59 -3.65 -9.95
N LEU A 18 16.24 -2.64 -9.14
CA LEU A 18 16.23 -2.83 -7.69
C LEU A 18 15.19 -3.86 -7.25
N ILE A 19 13.97 -3.81 -7.79
CA ILE A 19 12.90 -4.76 -7.43
C ILE A 19 13.29 -6.20 -7.81
N GLU A 20 13.84 -6.40 -9.01
CA GLU A 20 14.33 -7.72 -9.45
C GLU A 20 15.45 -8.25 -8.56
N LEU A 21 16.38 -7.39 -8.13
CA LEU A 21 17.45 -7.77 -7.21
C LEU A 21 16.92 -8.11 -5.82
N LEU A 22 15.89 -7.39 -5.33
CA LEU A 22 15.25 -7.66 -4.03
C LEU A 22 14.56 -9.02 -3.96
N GLN A 23 14.20 -9.62 -5.09
CA GLN A 23 13.66 -10.98 -5.14
C GLN A 23 14.70 -12.06 -4.89
N GLN A 24 15.98 -11.72 -5.05
CA GLN A 24 17.10 -12.67 -5.03
C GLN A 24 18.08 -12.40 -3.89
N HIS A 25 18.03 -11.21 -3.30
CA HIS A 25 19.00 -10.72 -2.34
C HIS A 25 18.35 -9.88 -1.25
N ASP A 26 18.85 -9.98 -0.03
CA ASP A 26 18.55 -9.02 1.04
C ASP A 26 18.99 -7.61 0.58
N PHE A 27 18.21 -6.58 0.92
CA PHE A 27 18.50 -5.21 0.53
C PHE A 27 19.92 -4.75 0.93
N LYS A 28 20.41 -5.17 2.10
CA LYS A 28 21.78 -4.88 2.58
C LYS A 28 22.87 -5.34 1.60
N ASP A 29 22.65 -6.46 0.90
CA ASP A 29 23.62 -7.10 -0.01
C ASP A 29 23.54 -6.56 -1.46
N ILE A 30 22.56 -5.71 -1.73
CA ILE A 30 22.42 -5.00 -3.00
C ILE A 30 23.38 -3.80 -3.00
N THR A 31 24.17 -3.68 -4.07
CA THR A 31 25.09 -2.55 -4.27
C THR A 31 24.67 -1.73 -5.48
N ILE A 32 25.07 -0.46 -5.52
CA ILE A 32 24.85 0.41 -6.70
C ILE A 32 25.44 -0.23 -7.95
N LYS A 33 26.57 -0.96 -7.83
CA LYS A 33 27.13 -1.72 -8.95
C LYS A 33 26.13 -2.76 -9.49
N LYS A 34 25.56 -3.60 -8.62
CA LYS A 34 24.57 -4.60 -9.04
C LYS A 34 23.36 -3.96 -9.72
N ILE A 35 22.87 -2.83 -9.19
CA ILE A 35 21.74 -2.10 -9.77
C ILE A 35 22.10 -1.57 -11.16
N CYS A 36 23.26 -0.96 -11.32
CA CYS A 36 23.74 -0.48 -12.62
C CYS A 36 23.93 -1.61 -13.63
N ASP A 37 24.52 -2.73 -13.20
CA ASP A 37 24.75 -3.91 -14.04
C ASP A 37 23.41 -4.51 -14.49
N GLN A 38 22.42 -4.61 -13.60
CA GLN A 38 21.08 -5.13 -13.89
C GLN A 38 20.26 -4.18 -14.80
N SER A 39 20.35 -2.86 -14.60
CA SER A 39 19.62 -1.86 -15.40
C SER A 39 20.32 -1.46 -16.70
N LEU A 40 21.53 -1.98 -16.96
CA LEU A 40 22.36 -1.67 -18.13
C LEU A 40 22.70 -0.17 -18.25
N ILE A 41 23.02 0.48 -17.12
CA ILE A 41 23.42 1.90 -17.08
C ILE A 41 24.79 2.12 -16.45
N GLY A 42 25.38 3.28 -16.70
CA GLY A 42 26.58 3.74 -15.99
C GLY A 42 26.27 4.26 -14.58
N ARG A 43 27.24 4.17 -13.67
CA ARG A 43 27.14 4.75 -12.31
C ARG A 43 26.84 6.25 -12.32
N SER A 44 27.45 7.00 -13.23
CA SER A 44 27.17 8.45 -13.37
C SER A 44 25.70 8.71 -13.67
N THR A 45 25.07 7.87 -14.48
CA THR A 45 23.63 7.94 -14.78
C THR A 45 22.78 7.61 -13.56
N PHE A 46 23.14 6.57 -12.79
CA PHE A 46 22.47 6.28 -11.52
C PHE A 46 22.47 7.52 -10.60
N TYR A 47 23.66 8.12 -10.39
CA TYR A 47 23.82 9.27 -9.51
C TYR A 47 23.16 10.56 -10.03
N SER A 48 22.79 10.63 -11.31
CA SER A 48 21.97 11.74 -11.80
C SER A 48 20.49 11.64 -11.40
N HIS A 49 20.04 10.49 -10.88
CA HIS A 49 18.66 10.24 -10.48
C HIS A 49 18.51 9.97 -8.97
N TYR A 50 19.51 9.32 -8.36
CA TYR A 50 19.47 8.85 -6.99
C TYR A 50 20.77 9.09 -6.25
N LEU A 51 20.69 9.48 -4.97
CA LEU A 51 21.86 9.73 -4.14
C LEU A 51 22.60 8.43 -3.79
N ASP A 52 21.83 7.40 -3.44
CA ASP A 52 22.29 6.06 -3.15
C ASP A 52 21.13 5.05 -3.29
N LYS A 53 21.32 3.81 -2.83
CA LYS A 53 20.27 2.78 -2.88
C LYS A 53 19.12 3.02 -1.90
N TYR A 54 19.33 3.77 -0.81
CA TYR A 54 18.31 4.08 0.18
C TYR A 54 17.36 5.15 -0.37
N ASP A 55 17.90 6.20 -0.99
CA ASP A 55 17.09 7.22 -1.71
C ASP A 55 16.27 6.60 -2.85
N LEU A 56 16.84 5.63 -3.58
CA LEU A 56 16.10 4.85 -4.58
C LEU A 56 14.94 4.08 -3.95
N LEU A 57 15.19 3.32 -2.88
CA LEU A 57 14.16 2.55 -2.19
C LEU A 57 13.06 3.46 -1.63
N GLU A 58 13.42 4.56 -0.99
CA GLU A 58 12.48 5.53 -0.41
C GLU A 58 11.56 6.12 -1.49
N LYS A 59 12.10 6.53 -2.64
CA LYS A 59 11.31 7.05 -3.76
C LYS A 59 10.33 6.01 -4.32
N ILE A 60 10.76 4.75 -4.43
CA ILE A 60 9.87 3.66 -4.88
C ILE A 60 8.76 3.43 -3.85
N VAL A 61 9.12 3.23 -2.58
CA VAL A 61 8.14 2.99 -1.49
C VAL A 61 7.14 4.15 -1.42
N LYS A 62 7.61 5.39 -1.48
CA LYS A 62 6.76 6.58 -1.47
C LYS A 62 5.79 6.63 -2.65
N GLN A 63 6.22 6.22 -3.85
CA GLN A 63 5.34 6.15 -5.02
C GLN A 63 4.22 5.13 -4.78
N TYR A 64 4.55 3.89 -4.42
CA TYR A 64 3.55 2.85 -4.15
C TYR A 64 2.62 3.20 -2.98
N ALA A 65 3.15 3.80 -1.91
CA ALA A 65 2.36 4.27 -0.78
C ALA A 65 1.40 5.40 -1.20
N SER A 66 1.84 6.33 -2.04
CA SER A 66 0.98 7.41 -2.55
C SER A 66 -0.13 6.88 -3.44
N ASP A 67 0.18 5.94 -4.33
CA ASP A 67 -0.83 5.33 -5.22
C ASP A 67 -1.86 4.55 -4.40
N PHE A 68 -1.40 3.75 -3.44
CA PHE A 68 -2.27 3.03 -2.51
C PHE A 68 -3.16 3.97 -1.69
N LYS A 69 -2.60 5.08 -1.19
CA LYS A 69 -3.34 6.09 -0.45
C LYS A 69 -4.53 6.61 -1.26
N VAL A 70 -4.31 6.98 -2.52
CA VAL A 70 -5.38 7.49 -3.40
C VAL A 70 -6.48 6.45 -3.59
N GLU A 71 -6.13 5.18 -3.79
CA GLU A 71 -7.10 4.10 -3.93
C GLU A 71 -7.95 3.90 -2.68
N ILE A 72 -7.33 3.97 -1.49
CA ILE A 72 -8.06 3.84 -0.23
C ILE A 72 -8.90 5.09 0.05
N GLU A 73 -8.43 6.30 -0.22
CA GLU A 73 -9.23 7.53 -0.05
C GLU A 73 -10.51 7.48 -0.89
N GLN A 74 -10.40 7.10 -2.17
CA GLN A 74 -11.55 6.97 -3.09
C GLN A 74 -12.58 5.96 -2.58
N ARG A 75 -12.15 4.93 -1.85
CA ARG A 75 -13.05 3.94 -1.26
C ARG A 75 -13.93 4.52 -0.15
N PHE A 76 -13.48 5.56 0.55
CA PHE A 76 -14.25 6.23 1.59
C PHE A 76 -15.09 7.41 1.07
N ASP A 77 -15.07 7.68 -0.24
CA ASP A 77 -15.89 8.73 -0.83
C ASP A 77 -17.40 8.39 -0.72
N PRO A 78 -18.27 9.33 -0.33
CA PRO A 78 -19.70 9.08 -0.06
C PRO A 78 -20.56 8.68 -1.28
N ILE A 79 -19.97 8.47 -2.46
CA ILE A 79 -20.69 8.44 -3.74
C ILE A 79 -21.37 7.09 -4.01
N GLU A 80 -20.97 5.99 -3.37
CA GLU A 80 -21.65 4.69 -3.55
C GLU A 80 -22.24 4.13 -2.24
N ASP A 81 -23.52 4.44 -2.03
CA ASP A 81 -24.43 3.65 -1.22
C ASP A 81 -24.26 2.14 -1.53
N GLY A 82 -23.71 1.39 -0.57
CA GLY A 82 -23.87 -0.07 -0.50
C GLY A 82 -22.96 -0.94 -1.37
N LYS A 83 -21.81 -0.44 -1.85
CA LYS A 83 -20.87 -1.24 -2.66
C LYS A 83 -19.45 -1.27 -2.10
N VAL A 84 -19.31 -1.30 -0.77
CA VAL A 84 -18.00 -1.44 -0.11
C VAL A 84 -17.24 -2.65 -0.66
N ALA A 85 -17.93 -3.77 -0.90
CA ALA A 85 -17.39 -4.93 -1.61
C ALA A 85 -16.79 -4.62 -3.00
N ASN A 86 -17.43 -3.79 -3.83
CA ASN A 86 -16.89 -3.44 -5.15
C ASN A 86 -15.65 -2.55 -5.05
N ALA A 87 -15.62 -1.64 -4.07
CA ALA A 87 -14.44 -0.83 -3.82
C ALA A 87 -13.27 -1.68 -3.32
N ILE A 88 -13.53 -2.65 -2.42
CA ILE A 88 -12.55 -3.66 -2.01
C ILE A 88 -12.06 -4.44 -3.23
N GLU A 89 -12.97 -4.84 -4.10
CA GLU A 89 -12.65 -5.61 -5.31
C GLU A 89 -11.75 -4.81 -6.27
N LEU A 90 -12.04 -3.53 -6.48
CA LEU A 90 -11.24 -2.65 -7.33
C LEU A 90 -9.82 -2.45 -6.78
N VAL A 91 -9.69 -2.18 -5.47
CA VAL A 91 -8.39 -2.08 -4.79
C VAL A 91 -7.62 -3.40 -4.92
N THR A 92 -8.31 -4.52 -4.73
CA THR A 92 -7.74 -5.87 -4.87
C THR A 92 -7.21 -6.10 -6.29
N ASP A 93 -7.98 -5.75 -7.31
CA ASP A 93 -7.59 -5.92 -8.71
C ASP A 93 -6.40 -5.03 -9.08
N ASN A 94 -6.34 -3.81 -8.56
CA ASN A 94 -5.20 -2.92 -8.78
C ASN A 94 -3.91 -3.43 -8.11
N MET A 95 -4.01 -3.95 -6.88
CA MET A 95 -2.87 -4.60 -6.22
C MET A 95 -2.35 -5.80 -7.00
N ILE A 96 -3.24 -6.59 -7.59
CA ILE A 96 -2.86 -7.76 -8.39
C ILE A 96 -2.07 -7.35 -9.64
N LYS A 97 -2.37 -6.20 -10.27
CA LYS A 97 -1.64 -5.70 -11.46
C LYS A 97 -0.16 -5.48 -11.19
N ASN A 98 0.19 -5.04 -9.98
CA ASN A 98 1.58 -4.80 -9.54
C ASN A 98 1.99 -5.80 -8.44
N LYS A 99 1.41 -7.01 -8.47
CA LYS A 99 1.56 -8.01 -7.40
C LYS A 99 3.03 -8.31 -7.09
N LEU A 100 3.86 -8.41 -8.13
CA LEU A 100 5.26 -8.79 -7.99
C LEU A 100 6.03 -7.72 -7.22
N GLU A 101 5.89 -6.47 -7.64
CA GLU A 101 6.54 -5.30 -7.05
C GLU A 101 6.07 -5.07 -5.62
N ILE A 102 4.76 -5.06 -5.39
CA ILE A 102 4.17 -4.85 -4.06
C ILE A 102 4.60 -5.97 -3.11
N SER A 103 4.47 -7.24 -3.53
CA SER A 103 4.87 -8.38 -2.68
C SER A 103 6.35 -8.33 -2.32
N THR A 104 7.21 -7.92 -3.26
CA THR A 104 8.65 -7.78 -3.00
C THR A 104 8.89 -6.67 -1.98
N LEU A 105 8.34 -5.47 -2.19
CA LEU A 105 8.53 -4.31 -1.32
C LEU A 105 7.96 -4.51 0.08
N LEU A 106 6.85 -5.25 0.24
CA LEU A 106 6.27 -5.55 1.55
C LEU A 106 7.17 -6.42 2.45
N THR A 107 8.19 -7.07 1.87
CA THR A 107 9.17 -7.88 2.64
C THR A 107 10.41 -7.09 3.05
N VAL A 108 10.57 -5.85 2.56
CA VAL A 108 11.72 -5.01 2.85
C VAL A 108 11.40 -4.08 4.01
N HIS A 109 12.21 -4.16 5.07
CA HIS A 109 12.05 -3.38 6.29
C HIS A 109 13.32 -2.59 6.59
N GLU A 110 13.44 -1.40 5.99
CA GLU A 110 14.55 -0.48 6.23
C GLU A 110 14.06 0.73 7.03
N VAL A 111 14.95 1.31 7.84
CA VAL A 111 14.60 2.51 8.65
C VAL A 111 14.17 3.67 7.76
N SER A 112 14.79 3.82 6.58
CA SER A 112 14.47 4.88 5.62
C SER A 112 13.18 4.64 4.84
N ALA A 113 12.74 3.37 4.69
CA ALA A 113 11.64 3.02 3.81
C ALA A 113 11.07 1.62 4.14
N ASP A 114 9.77 1.56 4.43
CA ASP A 114 9.05 0.33 4.77
C ASP A 114 7.62 0.41 4.25
N LEU A 115 7.34 -0.23 3.11
CA LEU A 115 6.04 -0.14 2.44
C LEU A 115 4.91 -0.71 3.30
N ARG A 116 5.21 -1.74 4.09
CA ARG A 116 4.21 -2.36 4.98
C ARG A 116 3.76 -1.37 6.04
N LYS A 117 4.69 -0.68 6.68
CA LYS A 117 4.36 0.36 7.67
C LYS A 117 3.60 1.52 7.05
N GLU A 118 3.97 1.95 5.85
CA GLU A 118 3.24 3.00 5.13
C GLU A 118 1.79 2.58 4.88
N PHE A 119 1.55 1.36 4.38
CA PHE A 119 0.21 0.83 4.14
C PHE A 119 -0.62 0.75 5.43
N GLU A 120 -0.05 0.19 6.51
CA GLU A 120 -0.70 0.10 7.81
C GLU A 120 -1.09 1.50 8.35
N GLN A 121 -0.20 2.49 8.23
CA GLN A 121 -0.48 3.87 8.64
C GLN A 121 -1.54 4.55 7.78
N ILE A 122 -1.52 4.34 6.46
CA ILE A 122 -2.52 4.88 5.53
C ILE A 122 -3.91 4.33 5.88
N LEU A 123 -4.03 3.01 6.01
CA LEU A 123 -5.29 2.33 6.37
C LEU A 123 -5.83 2.84 7.71
N PHE A 124 -4.95 2.93 8.72
CA PHE A 124 -5.31 3.42 10.05
C PHE A 124 -5.82 4.87 10.00
N ARG A 125 -5.05 5.79 9.39
CA ARG A 125 -5.38 7.22 9.39
C ARG A 125 -6.69 7.50 8.65
N ILE A 126 -6.85 6.93 7.46
CA ILE A 126 -8.06 7.16 6.66
C ILE A 126 -9.29 6.62 7.40
N CYS A 127 -9.21 5.43 7.98
CA CYS A 127 -10.32 4.88 8.75
C CYS A 127 -10.62 5.71 10.01
N LEU A 128 -9.60 6.12 10.76
CA LEU A 128 -9.79 6.95 11.95
C LEU A 128 -10.43 8.30 11.61
N ASP A 129 -9.97 8.94 10.54
CA ASP A 129 -10.52 10.21 10.06
C ASP A 129 -11.98 10.06 9.62
N TYR A 130 -12.30 8.95 8.92
CA TYR A 130 -13.69 8.62 8.57
C TYR A 130 -14.54 8.42 9.82
N LEU A 131 -14.11 7.60 10.79
CA LEU A 131 -14.85 7.32 12.03
C LEU A 131 -15.12 8.60 12.83
N LYS A 132 -14.13 9.50 12.93
CA LYS A 132 -14.27 10.80 13.63
C LYS A 132 -15.30 11.72 12.99
N GLN A 133 -15.51 11.64 11.68
CA GLN A 133 -16.48 12.46 10.97
C GLN A 133 -17.94 12.01 11.15
N GLN A 134 -18.18 10.76 11.56
CA GLN A 134 -19.53 10.21 11.66
C GLN A 134 -20.35 10.73 12.85
N ASN A 135 -19.84 11.68 13.65
CA ASN A 135 -20.54 12.36 14.77
C ASN A 135 -21.34 11.40 15.67
N SER A 136 -20.79 10.22 15.93
CA SER A 136 -21.51 9.11 16.56
C SER A 136 -20.87 8.73 17.89
N SER A 137 -21.72 8.42 18.87
CA SER A 137 -21.32 7.93 20.18
C SER A 137 -21.17 6.41 20.11
N THR A 138 -19.98 5.90 20.41
CA THR A 138 -19.71 4.46 20.52
C THR A 138 -19.02 4.15 21.84
N SER A 139 -19.22 2.95 22.36
CA SER A 139 -18.57 2.48 23.60
C SER A 139 -17.12 2.05 23.41
N ILE A 140 -16.69 1.83 22.15
CA ILE A 140 -15.34 1.38 21.80
C ILE A 140 -14.52 2.58 21.32
N ALA A 141 -13.25 2.67 21.74
CA ALA A 141 -12.35 3.73 21.28
C ALA A 141 -12.17 3.69 19.75
N LEU A 142 -12.27 4.84 19.09
CA LEU A 142 -12.16 4.94 17.63
C LEU A 142 -10.79 4.49 17.13
N GLU A 143 -9.73 4.75 17.89
CA GLU A 143 -8.37 4.31 17.61
C GLU A 143 -8.29 2.78 17.53
N TYR A 144 -8.94 2.07 18.46
CA TYR A 144 -8.97 0.61 18.46
C TYR A 144 -9.72 0.05 17.24
N LEU A 145 -10.85 0.66 16.87
CA LEU A 145 -11.61 0.28 15.67
C LEU A 145 -10.78 0.51 14.38
N ALA A 146 -10.04 1.62 14.30
CA ALA A 146 -9.15 1.91 13.19
C ALA A 146 -7.95 0.97 13.13
N GLU A 147 -7.37 0.59 14.27
CA GLU A 147 -6.31 -0.43 14.35
C GLU A 147 -6.81 -1.79 13.87
N LEU A 148 -8.00 -2.21 14.32
CA LEU A 148 -8.64 -3.45 13.89
C LEU A 148 -8.91 -3.46 12.39
N TYR A 149 -9.43 -2.35 11.85
CA TYR A 149 -9.62 -2.15 10.41
C TYR A 149 -8.31 -2.32 9.64
N ALA A 150 -7.25 -1.64 10.08
CA ALA A 150 -5.95 -1.67 9.40
C ALA A 150 -5.34 -3.07 9.44
N ALA A 151 -5.39 -3.76 10.59
CA ALA A 151 -4.88 -5.11 10.75
C ALA A 151 -5.60 -6.12 9.84
N ASN A 152 -6.93 -6.10 9.81
CA ASN A 152 -7.72 -6.99 8.95
C ASN A 152 -7.50 -6.71 7.47
N SER A 153 -7.43 -5.43 7.08
CA SER A 153 -7.17 -5.03 5.71
C SER A 153 -5.77 -5.46 5.27
N MET A 154 -4.75 -5.24 6.10
CA MET A 154 -3.37 -5.67 5.81
C MET A 154 -3.25 -7.19 5.69
N MET A 155 -3.93 -7.94 6.55
CA MET A 155 -4.01 -9.40 6.47
C MET A 155 -4.59 -9.87 5.13
N SER A 156 -5.70 -9.27 4.69
CA SER A 156 -6.32 -9.57 3.40
C SER A 156 -5.42 -9.20 2.22
N ILE A 157 -4.73 -8.05 2.27
CA ILE A 157 -3.76 -7.63 1.24
C ILE A 157 -2.64 -8.68 1.10
N GLN A 158 -2.03 -9.09 2.21
CA GLN A 158 -0.97 -10.11 2.20
C GLN A 158 -1.50 -11.45 1.67
N TRP A 159 -2.72 -11.84 2.06
CA TRP A 159 -3.33 -13.08 1.60
C TRP A 159 -3.54 -13.07 0.09
N VAL A 160 -4.14 -12.01 -0.47
CA VAL A 160 -4.41 -11.91 -1.91
C VAL A 160 -3.11 -11.89 -2.70
N LEU A 161 -2.12 -11.13 -2.26
CA LEU A 161 -0.82 -11.07 -2.94
C LEU A 161 -0.15 -12.45 -2.96
N LYS A 162 -0.28 -13.25 -1.90
CA LYS A 162 0.27 -14.60 -1.86
C LYS A 162 -0.55 -15.62 -2.66
N ASN A 163 -1.85 -15.69 -2.43
CA ASN A 163 -2.71 -16.80 -2.86
C ASN A 163 -3.61 -16.47 -4.06
N GLY A 164 -3.70 -15.21 -4.44
CA GLY A 164 -4.67 -14.72 -5.42
C GLY A 164 -5.99 -14.31 -4.78
N LYS A 165 -6.90 -13.81 -5.64
CA LYS A 165 -8.22 -13.31 -5.25
C LYS A 165 -9.13 -14.46 -4.80
N ASP A 166 -9.83 -14.25 -3.70
CA ASP A 166 -10.85 -15.17 -3.18
C ASP A 166 -12.10 -14.37 -2.80
N ALA A 167 -13.23 -14.69 -3.43
CA ALA A 167 -14.49 -13.99 -3.22
C ALA A 167 -15.01 -14.13 -1.78
N ASN A 168 -14.78 -15.26 -1.12
CA ASN A 168 -15.22 -15.46 0.26
C ASN A 168 -14.43 -14.60 1.24
N ILE A 169 -13.15 -14.34 0.95
CA ILE A 169 -12.30 -13.47 1.77
C ILE A 169 -12.70 -12.01 1.57
N ILE A 170 -13.01 -11.60 0.34
CA ILE A 170 -13.55 -10.26 0.07
C ILE A 170 -14.86 -10.06 0.82
N LEU A 171 -15.78 -11.04 0.76
CA LEU A 171 -17.05 -10.99 1.48
C LEU A 171 -16.85 -10.93 3.00
N LEU A 172 -15.93 -11.73 3.56
CA LEU A 172 -15.62 -11.69 4.98
C LEU A 172 -15.06 -10.33 5.39
N LEU A 173 -14.15 -9.76 4.60
CA LEU A 173 -13.55 -8.44 4.87
C LEU A 173 -14.63 -7.35 4.88
N ASP A 174 -15.55 -7.38 3.91
CA ASP A 174 -16.69 -6.48 3.81
C ASP A 174 -17.57 -6.55 5.06
N GLN A 175 -17.97 -7.76 5.47
CA GLN A 175 -18.77 -7.99 6.69
C GLN A 175 -18.07 -7.50 7.97
N MET A 176 -16.76 -7.73 8.09
CA MET A 176 -15.98 -7.25 9.24
C MET A 176 -15.92 -5.73 9.29
N GLN A 177 -15.83 -5.07 8.14
CA GLN A 177 -15.79 -3.61 8.06
C GLN A 177 -17.17 -3.00 8.30
N GLU A 178 -18.24 -3.59 7.78
CA GLU A 178 -19.62 -3.24 8.13
C GLU A 178 -19.85 -3.33 9.64
N TYR A 179 -19.36 -4.38 10.30
CA TYR A 179 -19.46 -4.52 11.75
C TYR A 179 -18.79 -3.35 12.47
N ILE A 180 -17.57 -2.97 12.06
CA ILE A 180 -16.82 -1.83 12.62
C ILE A 180 -17.62 -0.53 12.44
N PHE A 181 -18.12 -0.26 11.24
CA PHE A 181 -18.85 0.99 10.96
C PHE A 181 -20.24 1.03 11.59
N ASN A 182 -20.88 -0.12 11.81
CA ASN A 182 -22.15 -0.18 12.52
C ASN A 182 -22.01 0.07 14.03
N GLN A 183 -20.81 -0.03 14.62
CA GLN A 183 -20.59 0.37 16.03
C GLN A 183 -20.89 1.85 16.29
N LEU A 184 -20.93 2.67 15.23
CA LEU A 184 -21.32 4.08 15.30
C LEU A 184 -22.83 4.26 15.46
N LYS A 185 -23.65 3.28 15.07
CA LYS A 185 -25.12 3.37 15.13
C LYS A 185 -25.73 2.79 16.40
N SER A 186 -24.98 1.95 17.12
CA SER A 186 -25.44 1.29 18.34
C SER A 186 -25.09 2.13 19.56
N ASP A 187 -26.01 2.98 20.00
CA ASP A 187 -26.02 3.51 21.36
C ASP A 187 -26.70 2.49 22.28
N PRO A 188 -25.99 1.82 23.21
CA PRO A 188 -26.59 0.86 24.12
C PRO A 188 -27.43 1.51 25.23
N TYR A 189 -27.54 2.85 25.29
CA TYR A 189 -28.29 3.58 26.33
C TYR A 189 -29.55 4.30 25.83
N THR A 190 -29.95 4.11 24.56
CA THR A 190 -31.25 4.56 24.03
C THR A 190 -32.16 3.38 23.70
N SER A 191 -32.58 2.66 24.73
CA SER A 191 -33.81 1.83 24.74
C SER A 191 -34.35 1.71 26.15
#